data_AF-A0A929K3G8-F1
#
_entry.id   AF-A0A929K3G8-F1
#
_cell.length_a   1.000
_cell.length_b   1.000
_cell.length_c   1.000
_cell.angle_alpha   90.00
_cell.angle_beta   90.00
_cell.angle_gamma   90.00
#
_symmetry.space_group_name_H-M   'P 1'
#
loop_
_entity.id
_entity.type
_entity.pdbx_description
1 polymer ?
#
loop_
_entity_poly.entity_id
_entity_poly.type
_entity_poly.pdbx_seq_one_letter_code
_entity_poly.pdbx_strand_id
1 'polypeptide(L)'
;MEKPDKGDVDKYSVMMGVRKSDIRNGRLYSFIDDWMGTPYKFGGLDKDGVDCSGFVYRLQQEVYDIDNMPRSTNLQVNFIKRKYEEDLKEGDLVFFDFDGKQFSHVGVYLQNGYVVHASTRKGVMIIKLKDPYMYKYFSRAGSVMVEREGETESSGG
;
A
#
# COMPACT_ATOMS: atom_id res chain seq x y z
N MET A 1 0.87 -4.17 17.15
CA MET A 1 1.85 -4.00 16.07
C MET A 1 3.20 -4.47 16.57
N GLU A 2 3.85 -5.37 15.85
CA GLU A 2 5.20 -5.85 16.15
C GLU A 2 6.21 -4.71 16.02
N LYS A 3 7.26 -4.72 16.86
CA LYS A 3 8.32 -3.71 16.79
C LYS A 3 9.16 -3.96 15.53
N PRO A 4 9.49 -2.92 14.74
CA PRO A 4 10.34 -3.06 13.57
C PRO A 4 11.76 -3.47 13.95
N ASP A 5 12.40 -4.24 13.07
CA ASP A 5 13.83 -4.53 13.16
C ASP A 5 14.65 -3.23 13.09
N LYS A 6 15.78 -3.19 13.80
CA LYS A 6 16.62 -1.99 13.86
C LYS A 6 17.18 -1.62 12.48
N GLY A 7 17.52 -2.60 11.65
CA GLY A 7 17.97 -2.41 10.27
C GLY A 7 16.90 -1.75 9.41
N ASP A 8 15.66 -2.23 9.50
CA ASP A 8 14.51 -1.63 8.82
C ASP A 8 14.29 -0.18 9.28
N VAL A 9 14.30 0.07 10.59
CA VAL A 9 14.15 1.44 11.13
C VAL A 9 15.22 2.37 10.57
N ASP A 10 16.47 1.96 10.58
CA ASP A 10 17.59 2.77 10.11
C ASP A 10 17.48 3.02 8.59
N LYS A 11 17.19 1.99 7.81
CA LYS A 11 17.03 2.08 6.34
C LYS A 11 15.88 3.02 5.95
N TYR A 12 14.68 2.76 6.47
CA TYR A 12 13.48 3.46 6.04
C TYR A 12 13.37 4.88 6.62
N SER A 13 13.90 5.13 7.82
CA SER A 13 13.98 6.49 8.36
C SER A 13 14.86 7.40 7.50
N VAL A 14 16.03 6.91 7.07
CA VAL A 14 16.93 7.65 6.17
C VAL A 14 16.31 7.82 4.79
N MET A 15 15.77 6.74 4.20
CA MET A 15 15.16 6.77 2.88
C MET A 15 14.00 7.78 2.79
N MET A 16 13.12 7.79 3.80
CA MET A 16 11.92 8.64 3.80
C MET A 16 12.14 10.00 4.46
N GLY A 17 13.30 10.24 5.09
CA GLY A 17 13.59 11.47 5.81
C GLY A 17 12.69 11.70 7.01
N VAL A 18 12.34 10.63 7.74
CA VAL A 18 11.48 10.67 8.94
C VAL A 18 12.27 10.27 10.18
N ARG A 19 11.74 10.57 11.37
CA ARG A 19 12.41 10.13 12.60
C ARG A 19 12.26 8.63 12.75
N LYS A 20 13.28 7.99 13.32
CA LYS A 20 13.24 6.56 13.67
C LYS A 20 12.01 6.18 14.50
N SER A 21 11.55 7.08 15.37
CA SER A 21 10.35 6.90 16.20
C SER A 21 9.03 6.88 15.42
N ASP A 22 9.03 7.32 14.17
CA ASP A 22 7.86 7.36 13.29
C ASP A 22 7.75 6.06 12.45
N ILE A 23 8.80 5.23 12.43
CA ILE A 23 8.80 3.87 11.87
C ILE A 23 8.34 2.92 12.99
N ARG A 24 7.05 2.58 13.00
CA ARG A 24 6.44 1.79 14.09
C ARG A 24 5.85 0.45 13.64
N ASN A 25 5.48 0.33 12.37
CA ASN A 25 4.82 -0.86 11.85
C ASN A 25 5.86 -1.88 11.36
N GLY A 26 6.39 -2.71 12.27
CA GLY A 26 7.43 -3.70 11.94
C GLY A 26 7.05 -4.64 10.81
N ARG A 27 5.87 -5.26 10.90
CA ARG A 27 5.35 -6.16 9.87
C ARG A 27 5.35 -5.52 8.48
N LEU A 28 4.96 -4.25 8.37
CA LEU A 28 4.93 -3.54 7.10
C LEU A 28 6.31 -3.39 6.49
N TYR A 29 7.28 -2.87 7.26
CA TYR A 29 8.60 -2.59 6.72
C TYR A 29 9.40 -3.85 6.43
N SER A 30 9.28 -4.88 7.27
CA SER A 30 9.91 -6.19 7.00
C SER A 30 9.28 -6.88 5.79
N PHE A 31 7.96 -6.80 5.62
CA PHE A 31 7.29 -7.26 4.39
C PHE A 31 7.82 -6.49 3.17
N ILE A 32 7.87 -5.17 3.22
CA ILE A 32 8.36 -4.37 2.09
C ILE A 32 9.83 -4.71 1.76
N ASP A 33 10.67 -4.93 2.78
CA ASP A 33 12.07 -5.29 2.60
C ASP A 33 12.20 -6.64 1.87
N ASP A 34 11.47 -7.64 2.35
CA ASP A 34 11.46 -8.99 1.78
C ASP A 34 10.93 -9.00 0.33
N TRP A 35 9.98 -8.12 -0.01
CA TRP A 35 9.42 -8.03 -1.36
C TRP A 35 10.14 -7.04 -2.29
N MET A 36 11.12 -6.28 -1.79
CA MET A 36 11.80 -5.25 -2.57
C MET A 36 12.48 -5.85 -3.80
N GLY A 37 12.21 -5.29 -4.98
CA GLY A 37 12.80 -5.74 -6.24
C GLY A 37 12.14 -6.97 -6.88
N THR A 38 11.15 -7.60 -6.25
CA THR A 38 10.37 -8.68 -6.88
C THR A 38 9.85 -8.23 -8.25
N PRO A 39 10.12 -8.97 -9.34
CA PRO A 39 9.80 -8.52 -10.69
C PRO A 39 8.28 -8.43 -10.90
N TYR A 40 7.88 -7.57 -11.84
CA TYR A 40 6.48 -7.46 -12.20
C TYR A 40 6.02 -8.66 -13.02
N LYS A 41 4.92 -9.29 -12.63
CA LYS A 41 4.24 -10.34 -13.39
C LYS A 41 2.73 -10.17 -13.28
N PHE A 42 2.07 -9.96 -14.41
CA PHE A 42 0.61 -9.81 -14.44
C PHE A 42 -0.08 -11.06 -13.86
N GLY A 43 -0.97 -10.87 -12.89
CA GLY A 43 -1.63 -11.94 -12.14
C GLY A 43 -0.75 -12.65 -11.11
N GLY A 44 0.55 -12.31 -11.02
CA GLY A 44 1.50 -12.92 -10.11
C GLY A 44 1.22 -12.62 -8.63
N LEU A 45 1.58 -13.54 -7.74
CA LEU A 45 1.28 -13.48 -6.31
C LEU A 45 2.43 -13.96 -5.42
N ASP A 46 3.62 -14.12 -5.99
CA ASP A 46 4.78 -14.72 -5.33
C ASP A 46 6.06 -13.92 -5.61
N LYS A 47 7.19 -14.42 -5.11
CA LYS A 47 8.51 -13.79 -5.25
C LYS A 47 9.13 -13.96 -6.64
N ASP A 48 8.61 -14.85 -7.48
CA ASP A 48 9.02 -14.99 -8.88
C ASP A 48 8.31 -13.97 -9.77
N GLY A 49 7.22 -13.38 -9.28
CA GLY A 49 6.72 -12.11 -9.76
C GLY A 49 5.32 -11.76 -9.26
N VAL A 50 5.06 -10.46 -9.17
CA VAL A 50 3.82 -9.91 -8.62
C VAL A 50 3.36 -8.69 -9.41
N ASP A 51 2.05 -8.48 -9.52
CA ASP A 51 1.52 -7.22 -10.06
C ASP A 51 1.11 -6.25 -8.93
N CYS A 52 0.67 -5.05 -9.29
CA CYS A 52 0.38 -4.01 -8.33
C CYS A 52 -0.73 -4.37 -7.34
N SER A 53 -1.84 -4.91 -7.85
CA SER A 53 -2.96 -5.34 -7.00
C SER A 53 -2.64 -6.61 -6.22
N GLY A 54 -1.78 -7.48 -6.74
CA GLY A 54 -1.33 -8.70 -6.09
C GLY A 54 -0.41 -8.41 -4.93
N PHE A 55 0.48 -7.44 -5.12
CA PHE A 55 1.34 -6.95 -4.05
C PHE A 55 0.51 -6.35 -2.91
N VAL A 56 -0.47 -5.50 -3.23
CA VAL A 56 -1.41 -4.96 -2.23
C VAL A 56 -2.21 -6.07 -1.56
N TYR A 57 -2.72 -7.04 -2.33
CA TYR A 57 -3.46 -8.18 -1.81
C TYR A 57 -2.64 -8.95 -0.76
N ARG A 58 -1.41 -9.33 -1.08
CA ARG A 58 -0.49 -10.03 -0.16
C ARG A 58 -0.15 -9.18 1.06
N LEU A 59 0.16 -7.89 0.86
CA LEU A 59 0.48 -6.98 1.96
C LEU A 59 -0.68 -6.86 2.94
N GLN A 60 -1.91 -6.71 2.45
CA GLN A 60 -3.09 -6.55 3.32
C GLN A 60 -3.38 -7.82 4.12
N GLN A 61 -3.18 -9.00 3.53
CA GLN A 61 -3.26 -10.27 4.25
C GLN A 61 -2.15 -10.44 5.29
N GLU A 62 -0.88 -10.27 4.88
CA GLU A 62 0.27 -10.64 5.71
C GLU A 62 0.66 -9.60 6.76
N VAL A 63 0.31 -8.32 6.54
CA VAL A 63 0.66 -7.22 7.45
C VAL A 63 -0.52 -6.81 8.32
N TYR A 64 -1.73 -6.78 7.75
CA TYR A 64 -2.92 -6.23 8.39
C TYR A 64 -4.01 -7.27 8.67
N ASP A 65 -3.78 -8.55 8.34
CA ASP A 65 -4.71 -9.66 8.57
C ASP A 65 -6.08 -9.43 7.89
N ILE A 66 -6.07 -8.81 6.70
CA ILE A 66 -7.28 -8.53 5.89
C ILE A 66 -7.40 -9.56 4.77
N ASP A 67 -8.14 -10.62 5.03
CA ASP A 67 -8.28 -11.76 4.10
C ASP A 67 -9.22 -11.51 2.92
N ASN A 68 -10.16 -10.58 3.06
CA ASN A 68 -11.20 -10.28 2.07
C ASN A 68 -10.82 -9.21 1.04
N MET A 69 -9.55 -8.78 1.01
CA MET A 69 -9.06 -7.82 0.02
C MET A 69 -9.26 -8.38 -1.40
N PRO A 70 -9.93 -7.66 -2.32
CA PRO A 70 -10.08 -8.14 -3.69
C PRO A 70 -8.75 -8.23 -4.44
N ARG A 71 -8.62 -9.18 -5.37
CA ARG A 71 -7.39 -9.37 -6.17
C ARG A 71 -7.18 -8.30 -7.25
N SER A 72 -8.22 -7.60 -7.67
CA SER A 72 -8.19 -6.66 -8.81
C SER A 72 -8.24 -5.21 -8.36
N THR A 73 -7.41 -4.35 -8.96
CA THR A 73 -7.29 -2.92 -8.60
C THR A 73 -8.63 -2.17 -8.63
N ASN A 74 -9.46 -2.44 -9.64
CA ASN A 74 -10.78 -1.82 -9.82
C ASN A 74 -11.80 -2.23 -8.75
N LEU A 75 -11.56 -3.32 -8.01
CA LEU A 75 -12.37 -3.74 -6.87
C LEU A 75 -11.78 -3.22 -5.56
N GLN A 76 -10.45 -3.19 -5.42
CA GLN A 76 -9.74 -2.67 -4.24
C GLN A 76 -10.09 -1.20 -3.94
N VAL A 77 -10.35 -0.39 -4.97
CA VAL A 77 -10.76 1.01 -4.79
C VAL A 77 -12.10 1.18 -4.07
N ASN A 78 -12.98 0.18 -4.14
CA ASN A 78 -14.27 0.19 -3.43
C ASN A 78 -14.11 -0.26 -1.96
N PHE A 79 -12.94 -0.80 -1.62
CA PHE A 79 -12.58 -1.25 -0.28
C PHE A 79 -11.91 -0.17 0.57
N ILE A 80 -11.87 1.08 0.09
CA ILE A 80 -11.27 2.19 0.83
C ILE A 80 -12.28 3.26 1.26
N LYS A 81 -12.08 3.79 2.46
CA LYS A 81 -12.67 5.06 2.89
C LYS A 81 -11.79 6.18 2.36
N ARG A 82 -12.32 6.94 1.39
CA ARG A 82 -11.60 8.03 0.72
C ARG A 82 -11.03 9.05 1.73
N LYS A 83 -9.81 9.49 1.46
CA LYS A 83 -9.12 10.56 2.20
C LYS A 83 -8.50 11.58 1.24
N TYR A 84 -8.20 12.75 1.78
CA TYR A 84 -7.32 13.71 1.13
C TYR A 84 -5.85 13.30 1.33
N GLU A 85 -4.98 13.79 0.45
CA GLU A 85 -3.55 13.48 0.48
C GLU A 85 -2.91 13.81 1.84
N GLU A 86 -3.29 14.95 2.42
CA GLU A 86 -2.78 15.42 3.72
C GLU A 86 -3.17 14.53 4.91
N ASP A 87 -4.24 13.74 4.75
CA ASP A 87 -4.76 12.83 5.78
C ASP A 87 -4.21 11.41 5.64
N LEU A 88 -3.36 11.15 4.64
CA LEU A 88 -2.82 9.83 4.37
C LEU A 88 -1.89 9.36 5.49
N LYS A 89 -2.07 8.09 5.85
CA LYS A 89 -1.29 7.40 6.88
C LYS A 89 -0.74 6.11 6.30
N GLU A 90 0.30 5.58 6.95
CA GLU A 90 0.91 4.32 6.52
C GLU A 90 -0.14 3.21 6.38
N GLY A 91 -0.11 2.48 5.27
CA GLY A 91 -1.08 1.43 4.95
C GLY A 91 -2.28 1.90 4.12
N ASP A 92 -2.50 3.20 3.96
CA ASP A 92 -3.54 3.71 3.05
C ASP A 92 -3.19 3.33 1.61
N LEU A 93 -4.20 2.98 0.81
CA LEU A 93 -3.99 2.66 -0.60
C LEU A 93 -4.01 3.94 -1.44
N VAL A 94 -3.18 3.96 -2.47
CA VAL A 94 -3.07 5.06 -3.43
C VAL A 94 -3.25 4.52 -4.84
N PHE A 95 -4.20 5.08 -5.57
CA PHE A 95 -4.62 4.63 -6.90
C PHE A 95 -4.24 5.64 -7.99
N PHE A 96 -3.88 5.10 -9.15
CA PHE A 96 -3.45 5.88 -10.30
C PHE A 96 -4.15 5.45 -11.62
N ASP A 97 -4.35 6.44 -12.49
CA ASP A 97 -5.04 6.31 -13.78
C ASP A 97 -4.05 6.44 -14.94
N PHE A 98 -3.36 5.35 -15.29
CA PHE A 98 -2.46 5.28 -16.44
C PHE A 98 -3.22 4.93 -17.73
N ASP A 99 -2.69 5.40 -18.86
CA ASP A 99 -3.14 5.05 -20.20
C ASP A 99 -4.66 5.21 -20.43
N GLY A 100 -5.26 6.21 -19.77
CA GLY A 100 -6.70 6.52 -19.88
C GLY A 100 -7.62 5.51 -19.17
N LYS A 101 -7.07 4.59 -18.37
CA LYS A 101 -7.84 3.60 -17.60
C LYS A 101 -7.96 4.02 -16.15
N GLN A 102 -9.19 4.12 -15.66
CA GLN A 102 -9.46 4.39 -14.25
C GLN A 102 -9.01 3.23 -13.36
N PHE A 103 -8.32 3.55 -12.27
CA PHE A 103 -7.82 2.63 -11.25
C PHE A 103 -6.97 1.50 -11.87
N SER A 104 -6.11 1.88 -12.81
CA SER A 104 -5.22 0.96 -13.52
C SER A 104 -4.06 0.44 -12.66
N HIS A 105 -3.70 1.19 -11.61
CA HIS A 105 -2.53 0.90 -10.79
C HIS A 105 -2.77 1.31 -9.33
N VAL A 106 -2.09 0.62 -8.41
CA VAL A 106 -2.21 0.86 -6.98
C VAL A 106 -0.85 0.71 -6.29
N GLY A 107 -0.69 1.45 -5.19
CA GLY A 107 0.39 1.31 -4.24
C GLY A 107 -0.10 1.51 -2.81
N VAL A 108 0.81 1.34 -1.86
CA VAL A 108 0.55 1.55 -0.43
C VAL A 108 1.34 2.76 0.04
N TYR A 109 0.65 3.72 0.65
CA TYR A 109 1.24 4.89 1.26
C TYR A 109 2.04 4.48 2.50
N LEU A 110 3.21 5.09 2.66
CA LEU A 110 4.10 4.88 3.80
C LEU A 110 4.08 6.13 4.69
N GLN A 111 5.19 6.84 4.76
CA GLN A 111 5.34 8.08 5.51
C GLN A 111 5.90 9.16 4.59
N ASN A 112 5.66 10.43 4.92
CA ASN A 112 6.26 11.59 4.24
C ASN A 112 6.09 11.59 2.71
N GLY A 113 4.92 11.17 2.22
CA GLY A 113 4.63 11.14 0.79
C GLY A 113 5.27 9.98 0.02
N TYR A 114 5.83 8.96 0.69
CA TYR A 114 6.39 7.80 0.02
C TYR A 114 5.32 6.72 -0.23
N VAL A 115 5.45 6.02 -1.36
CA VAL A 115 4.53 4.96 -1.80
C VAL A 115 5.34 3.76 -2.27
N VAL A 116 5.01 2.58 -1.76
CA VAL A 116 5.52 1.30 -2.29
C VAL A 116 4.54 0.73 -3.32
N HIS A 117 5.05 0.24 -4.44
CA HIS A 117 4.24 -0.37 -5.50
C HIS A 117 5.04 -1.35 -6.36
N ALA A 118 4.36 -2.27 -7.05
CA ALA A 118 4.99 -3.11 -8.08
C ALA A 118 5.03 -2.39 -9.43
N SER A 119 6.18 -1.83 -9.80
CA SER A 119 6.41 -1.16 -11.09
C SER A 119 6.55 -2.16 -12.22
N THR A 120 5.83 -1.95 -13.33
CA THR A 120 5.87 -2.81 -14.53
C THR A 120 7.28 -2.97 -15.13
N ARG A 121 8.20 -2.03 -14.86
CA ARG A 121 9.57 -2.06 -15.40
C ARG A 121 10.64 -2.42 -14.38
N LYS A 122 10.42 -2.11 -13.10
CA LYS A 122 11.44 -2.18 -12.06
C LYS A 122 11.09 -3.12 -10.91
N GLY A 123 9.94 -3.78 -10.98
CA GLY A 123 9.46 -4.61 -9.88
C GLY A 123 8.97 -3.78 -8.69
N VAL A 124 8.87 -4.42 -7.53
CA VAL A 124 8.50 -3.75 -6.28
C VAL A 124 9.52 -2.70 -5.91
N MET A 125 9.08 -1.45 -5.79
CA MET A 125 9.93 -0.31 -5.48
C MET A 125 9.17 0.77 -4.70
N ILE A 126 9.93 1.70 -4.14
CA ILE A 126 9.40 2.87 -3.42
C ILE A 126 9.67 4.13 -4.25
N ILE A 127 8.67 5.00 -4.30
CA ILE A 127 8.74 6.31 -4.95
C ILE A 127 8.15 7.39 -4.03
N LYS A 128 8.35 8.66 -4.40
CA LYS A 128 7.56 9.76 -3.84
C LYS A 128 6.26 9.91 -4.64
N LEU A 129 5.15 10.08 -3.94
CA LEU A 129 3.84 10.33 -4.53
C LEU A 129 3.85 11.56 -5.44
N LYS A 130 4.54 12.63 -5.00
CA LYS A 130 4.71 13.89 -5.75
C LYS A 130 5.82 13.84 -6.80
N ASP A 131 6.29 12.65 -7.19
CA ASP A 131 7.11 12.53 -8.40
C ASP A 131 6.27 13.00 -9.59
N PRO A 132 6.70 14.02 -10.37
CA PRO A 132 5.92 14.57 -11.47
C PRO A 132 5.46 13.53 -12.50
N TYR A 133 6.22 12.45 -12.69
CA TYR A 133 5.86 11.38 -13.61
C TYR A 133 4.70 10.53 -13.10
N MET A 134 4.57 10.39 -11.78
CA MET A 134 3.52 9.61 -11.13
C MET A 134 2.31 10.45 -10.75
N TYR A 135 2.57 11.64 -10.20
CA TYR A 135 1.57 12.49 -9.55
C TYR A 135 0.46 12.94 -10.48
N LYS A 136 0.77 13.19 -11.76
CA LYS A 136 -0.24 13.53 -12.77
C LYS A 136 -1.30 12.44 -13.01
N TYR A 137 -1.03 11.21 -12.58
CA TYR A 137 -1.96 10.09 -12.67
C TYR A 137 -2.63 9.78 -11.32
N PHE A 138 -2.29 10.48 -10.24
CA PHE A 138 -2.92 10.26 -8.94
C PHE A 138 -4.42 10.52 -9.03
N SER A 139 -5.21 9.54 -8.60
CA SER A 139 -6.67 9.54 -8.77
C SER A 139 -7.40 9.53 -7.43
N ARG A 140 -7.05 8.58 -6.56
CA ARG A 140 -7.74 8.39 -5.27
C ARG A 140 -6.82 7.78 -4.25
N ALA A 141 -7.06 8.09 -2.98
CA ALA A 141 -6.44 7.39 -1.87
C ALA A 141 -7.39 7.26 -0.67
N GLY A 142 -7.07 6.35 0.24
CA GLY A 142 -7.90 6.11 1.43
C GLY A 142 -7.47 4.91 2.25
N SER A 143 -8.02 4.82 3.46
CA SER A 143 -7.80 3.66 4.33
C SER A 143 -8.63 2.49 3.91
N VAL A 144 -8.06 1.28 3.96
CA VAL A 144 -8.83 0.05 3.81
C VAL A 144 -9.90 -0.03 4.90
N MET A 145 -11.15 -0.27 4.48
CA MET A 145 -12.26 -0.51 5.39
C MET A 145 -12.17 -1.96 5.87
N VAL A 146 -11.88 -2.15 7.15
CA VAL A 146 -11.99 -3.46 7.77
C VAL A 146 -13.45 -3.62 8.17
N GLU A 147 -14.20 -4.45 7.45
CA GLU A 147 -15.46 -4.96 7.96
C GLU A 147 -15.11 -5.86 9.15
N ARG A 148 -15.20 -5.34 10.37
CA ARG A 148 -15.18 -6.20 11.54
C ARG A 148 -16.49 -6.97 11.53
N GLU A 149 -16.43 -8.28 11.36
CA GLU A 149 -17.56 -9.14 11.71
C GLU A 149 -17.90 -8.87 13.18
N GLY A 150 -18.99 -8.15 13.45
CA GLY A 150 -19.52 -7.98 14.82
C GLY A 150 -19.82 -6.56 15.31
N GLU A 151 -20.35 -5.66 14.48
CA GLU A 151 -21.15 -4.53 14.99
C GLU A 151 -22.53 -4.54 14.31
N THR A 152 -23.37 -5.50 14.69
CA THR A 152 -24.82 -5.30 14.63
C THR A 152 -25.16 -4.17 15.60
N GLU A 153 -25.19 -2.93 15.10
CA GLU A 153 -25.83 -1.82 15.81
C GLU A 153 -27.33 -2.11 15.93
N SER A 154 -27.68 -2.69 17.07
CA SER A 154 -28.99 -2.50 17.69
C SER A 154 -29.16 -1.00 18.00
N SER A 155 -29.85 -0.28 17.13
CA SER A 155 -30.66 0.88 17.47
C SER A 155 -31.82 0.90 16.45
N GLY A 156 -33.09 0.79 16.81
CA GLY A 156 -33.75 1.23 18.03
C GLY A 156 -34.19 2.68 17.84
N GLY A 157 -35.34 2.87 17.18
CA GLY A 157 -35.99 4.16 16.91
C GLY A 157 -37.16 3.99 15.96
#